data_AF-A0A817YCA3-F1
#
_entry.id   AF-A0A817YCA3-F1
#
_cell.length_a   1.000
_cell.length_b   1.000
_cell.length_c   1.000
_cell.angle_alpha   90.00
_cell.angle_beta   90.00
_cell.angle_gamma   90.00
#
_symmetry.space_group_name_H-M   'P 1'
#
loop_
_entity.id
_entity.type
_entity.pdbx_description
1 polymer ?
#
loop_
_entity_poly.entity_id
_entity_poly.type
_entity_poly.pdbx_seq_one_letter_code
_entity_poly.pdbx_strand_id
1 'polypeptide(L)'
;MANLIDDFADKIQDQDLVMFYFAGHGFQYKEQNYLLPVDADEKIKREADIKFDSVNAQKTLESLSSQTSYVTIFILDCCREYLFDDTSKFRGAKK
;
A
#
# COMPACT_ATOMS: atom_id res chain seq x y z
N MET A 1 2.15 -7.72 -7.22
CA MET A 1 2.90 -6.52 -6.78
C MET A 1 3.97 -6.89 -5.75
N ALA A 2 3.63 -7.55 -4.63
CA ALA A 2 4.60 -7.91 -3.58
C ALA A 2 5.85 -8.66 -4.09
N ASN A 3 5.70 -9.74 -4.85
CA ASN A 3 6.87 -10.48 -5.38
C ASN A 3 7.83 -9.62 -6.22
N LEU A 4 7.30 -8.63 -6.97
CA LEU A 4 8.15 -7.74 -7.77
C LEU A 4 8.99 -6.81 -6.90
N ILE A 5 8.44 -6.39 -5.76
CA ILE A 5 9.15 -5.58 -4.77
C ILE A 5 10.27 -6.42 -4.16
N ASP A 6 9.96 -7.66 -3.75
CA ASP A 6 10.93 -8.56 -3.15
C ASP A 6 12.07 -8.89 -4.14
N ASP A 7 11.73 -9.25 -5.38
CA ASP A 7 12.70 -9.52 -6.46
C ASP A 7 13.58 -8.30 -6.80
N PHE A 8 13.06 -7.09 -6.60
CA PHE A 8 13.82 -5.86 -6.80
C PHE A 8 14.71 -5.57 -5.59
N ALA A 9 14.21 -5.77 -4.37
CA ALA A 9 14.96 -5.60 -3.14
C ALA A 9 16.20 -6.52 -3.11
N ASP A 10 16.06 -7.77 -3.58
CA ASP A 10 17.16 -8.75 -3.67
C ASP A 10 18.30 -8.32 -4.62
N LYS A 11 18.06 -7.35 -5.51
CA LYS A 11 19.08 -6.83 -6.44
C LYS A 11 19.82 -5.62 -5.92
N ILE A 12 19.35 -5.00 -4.83
CA ILE A 12 19.96 -3.81 -4.24
C ILE A 12 21.30 -4.21 -3.60
N GLN A 13 22.35 -3.48 -3.94
CA GLN A 13 23.71 -3.67 -3.43
C GLN A 13 24.13 -2.51 -2.52
N ASP A 14 25.35 -2.60 -1.98
CA ASP A 14 25.93 -1.55 -1.17
C ASP A 14 26.14 -0.26 -1.97
N GLN A 15 25.70 0.85 -1.39
CA GLN A 15 25.74 2.21 -1.93
C GLN A 15 24.83 2.51 -3.12
N ASP A 16 23.84 1.65 -3.40
CA ASP A 16 22.87 1.92 -4.45
C ASP A 16 21.96 3.12 -4.11
N LEU A 17 21.61 3.87 -5.17
CA LEU A 17 20.50 4.81 -5.13
C LEU A 17 19.24 4.08 -5.57
N VAL A 18 18.27 3.99 -4.66
CA VAL A 18 17.03 3.26 -4.87
C VAL A 18 15.90 4.25 -5.07
N MET A 19 15.12 4.09 -6.13
CA MET A 19 13.92 4.90 -6.37
C MET A 19 12.70 4.00 -6.50
N PHE A 20 11.69 4.29 -5.68
CA PHE A 20 10.37 3.71 -5.79
C PHE A 20 9.37 4.81 -6.16
N TYR A 21 8.64 4.60 -7.23
CA TYR A 21 7.54 5.45 -7.65
C TYR A 21 6.29 4.60 -7.84
N PHE A 22 5.19 5.03 -7.23
CA PHE A 22 3.89 4.40 -7.44
C PHE A 22 2.83 5.47 -7.66
N ALA A 23 2.01 5.27 -8.69
CA ALA A 23 0.86 6.09 -9.01
C ALA A 23 -0.38 5.21 -9.18
N GLY A 24 -1.47 5.60 -8.52
CA GLY A 24 -2.72 4.83 -8.58
C GLY A 24 -3.54 4.90 -7.31
N HIS A 25 -4.35 3.87 -7.08
CA HIS A 25 -5.18 3.77 -5.89
C HIS A 25 -4.33 3.41 -4.67
N GLY A 26 -4.43 4.24 -3.65
CA GLY A 26 -3.87 4.02 -2.33
C GLY A 26 -4.84 4.54 -1.29
N PHE A 27 -4.63 4.13 -0.04
CA PHE A 27 -5.41 4.60 1.08
C PHE A 27 -4.61 4.50 2.38
N GLN A 28 -5.06 5.20 3.42
CA GLN A 28 -4.47 5.11 4.74
C GLN A 28 -5.39 4.35 5.69
N TYR A 29 -4.83 3.40 6.42
CA TYR A 29 -5.54 2.65 7.46
C TYR A 29 -4.63 2.46 8.68
N LYS A 30 -5.12 2.82 9.88
CA LYS A 30 -4.35 2.76 11.13
C LYS A 30 -2.93 3.36 11.00
N GLU A 31 -2.88 4.59 10.48
CA GLU A 31 -1.64 5.36 10.29
C GLU A 31 -0.64 4.76 9.30
N GLN A 32 -1.02 3.72 8.57
CA GLN A 32 -0.19 3.08 7.55
C GLN A 32 -0.78 3.30 6.17
N ASN A 33 0.09 3.59 5.20
CA ASN A 33 -0.29 3.74 3.80
C ASN A 33 -0.29 2.37 3.12
N TYR A 34 -1.34 2.13 2.35
CA TYR A 34 -1.51 0.92 1.57
C TYR A 34 -1.67 1.29 0.10
N LEU A 35 -1.02 0.50 -0.76
CA LEU A 35 -1.09 0.59 -2.21
C LEU A 35 -2.01 -0.52 -2.69
N LEU A 36 -2.95 -0.20 -3.57
CA LEU A 36 -3.96 -1.13 -4.03
C LEU A 36 -3.59 -1.70 -5.40
N PRO A 37 -3.34 -3.02 -5.50
CA PRO A 37 -3.22 -3.69 -6.79
C PRO A 37 -4.52 -3.59 -7.61
N VAL A 38 -4.39 -3.58 -8.93
CA VAL A 38 -5.55 -3.46 -9.85
C VAL A 38 -6.58 -4.59 -9.70
N ASP A 39 -6.18 -5.75 -9.16
CA ASP A 39 -7.03 -6.93 -8.96
C ASP A 39 -7.58 -7.04 -7.52
N ALA A 40 -7.39 -6.02 -6.69
CA ALA A 40 -7.74 -6.04 -5.26
C ALA A 40 -8.96 -5.20 -4.88
N ASP A 41 -9.39 -4.25 -5.71
CA ASP A 41 -10.41 -3.26 -5.33
C ASP A 41 -11.75 -3.90 -4.94
N GLU A 42 -12.18 -4.94 -5.66
CA GLU A 42 -13.43 -5.67 -5.34
C GLU A 42 -13.31 -6.65 -4.15
N LYS A 43 -12.09 -6.89 -3.64
CA LYS A 43 -11.80 -7.89 -2.59
C LYS A 43 -11.82 -7.31 -1.18
N ILE A 44 -11.60 -5.99 -1.03
CA ILE A 44 -11.58 -5.34 0.28
C ILE A 44 -13.02 -5.12 0.78
N LYS A 45 -13.51 -6.04 1.64
CA LYS A 45 -14.86 -5.96 2.22
C LYS A 45 -14.83 -5.75 3.73
N ARG A 46 -13.72 -6.09 4.36
CA ARG A 46 -13.50 -6.04 5.81
C ARG A 46 -12.06 -5.62 6.08
N GLU A 47 -11.81 -5.18 7.31
CA GLU A 47 -10.48 -4.78 7.78
C GLU A 47 -9.40 -5.85 7.54
N ALA A 48 -9.73 -7.14 7.72
CA ALA A 48 -8.76 -8.21 7.52
C ALA A 48 -8.24 -8.24 6.07
N ASP A 49 -9.12 -7.98 5.10
CA ASP A 49 -8.85 -8.06 3.67
C ASP A 49 -7.83 -6.98 3.26
N ILE A 50 -7.79 -5.83 3.93
CA ILE A 50 -6.77 -4.78 3.72
C ILE A 50 -5.35 -5.38 3.79
N LYS A 51 -5.06 -6.20 4.80
CA LYS A 51 -3.69 -6.73 5.00
C LYS A 51 -3.32 -7.82 3.99
N PHE A 52 -4.29 -8.49 3.40
CA PHE A 52 -4.08 -9.62 2.49
C PHE A 52 -4.12 -9.20 1.02
N ASP A 53 -5.00 -8.27 0.67
CA ASP A 53 -5.26 -7.86 -0.71
C ASP A 53 -4.57 -6.55 -1.10
N SER A 54 -3.93 -5.84 -0.16
CA SER A 54 -3.17 -4.62 -0.47
C SER A 54 -1.69 -4.70 -0.05
N VAL A 55 -0.88 -3.79 -0.57
CA VAL A 55 0.55 -3.71 -0.28
C VAL A 55 0.81 -2.62 0.75
N ASN A 56 1.45 -2.97 1.86
CA ASN A 56 1.81 -1.99 2.88
C ASN A 56 3.04 -1.19 2.44
N ALA A 57 2.85 0.11 2.19
CA ALA A 57 3.90 0.98 1.67
C ALA A 57 5.07 1.16 2.64
N GLN A 58 4.81 1.11 3.96
CA GLN A 58 5.85 1.21 4.98
C GLN A 58 6.77 -0.01 4.96
N LYS A 59 6.19 -1.22 4.85
CA LYS A 59 6.98 -2.45 4.68
C LYS A 59 7.77 -2.46 3.38
N THR A 60 7.18 -1.95 2.30
CA THR A 60 7.89 -1.77 1.02
C THR A 60 9.08 -0.84 1.20
N LEU A 61 8.90 0.31 1.83
CA LEU A 61 10.00 1.23 2.12
C LEU A 61 11.11 0.52 2.92
N GLU A 62 10.76 -0.19 4.00
CA GLU A 62 11.73 -0.92 4.84
C GLU A 62 12.51 -1.99 4.07
N SER A 63 11.84 -2.71 3.16
CA SER A 63 12.46 -3.71 2.29
C SER A 63 13.45 -3.07 1.32
N LEU A 64 13.12 -1.91 0.76
CA LEU A 64 13.94 -1.19 -0.21
C LEU A 64 15.05 -0.36 0.43
N SER A 65 14.82 0.16 1.64
CA SER A 65 15.78 0.95 2.40
C SER A 65 16.68 0.06 3.26
N SER A 66 17.04 -1.12 2.76
CA SER A 66 17.96 -2.03 3.46
C SER A 66 19.24 -1.28 3.85
N GLN A 67 19.96 -1.77 4.88
CA GLN A 67 21.12 -1.09 5.46
C GLN A 67 22.25 -0.77 4.45
N THR A 68 22.20 -1.37 3.26
CA THR A 68 23.18 -1.21 2.18
C THR A 68 22.83 -0.09 1.20
N SER A 69 21.57 0.38 1.14
CA SER A 69 21.21 1.49 0.24
C SER A 69 21.83 2.82 0.71
N TYR A 70 22.42 3.60 -0.21
CA TYR A 70 22.97 4.91 0.13
C TYR A 70 21.85 5.93 0.34
N VAL A 71 20.91 5.97 -0.61
CA VAL A 71 19.74 6.86 -0.59
C VAL A 71 18.56 6.10 -1.18
N THR A 72 17.43 6.12 -0.47
CA THR A 72 16.14 5.62 -0.96
C THR A 72 15.17 6.80 -1.15
N ILE A 73 14.69 6.97 -2.38
CA ILE A 73 13.66 7.96 -2.75
C ILE A 73 12.34 7.21 -2.93
N PHE A 74 11.33 7.55 -2.13
CA PHE A 74 10.05 6.86 -2.11
C PHE A 74 8.91 7.83 -2.39
N ILE A 75 8.33 7.76 -3.58
CA ILE A 75 7.31 8.70 -4.06
C ILE A 75 5.99 7.95 -4.25
N LEU A 76 4.95 8.44 -3.59
CA LEU A 76 3.58 7.96 -3.72
C LEU A 76 2.69 9.06 -4.31
N ASP A 77 2.16 8.82 -5.50
CA ASP A 77 1.18 9.66 -6.18
C ASP A 77 -0.19 8.96 -6.14
N CYS A 78 -0.81 9.00 -4.96
CA CYS A 78 -2.03 8.25 -4.67
C CYS A 78 -2.99 9.07 -3.82
N CYS A 79 -4.28 8.75 -3.93
CA CYS A 79 -5.27 9.22 -2.98
C CYS A 79 -4.92 8.73 -1.56
N ARG A 80 -5.32 9.49 -0.54
CA ARG A 80 -5.19 9.13 0.89
C ARG A 80 -6.54 8.94 1.58
N GLU A 81 -7.61 8.79 0.81
CA GLU A 81 -8.96 8.62 1.33
C GLU A 81 -9.36 7.15 1.33
N TYR A 82 -9.85 6.70 2.48
CA TYR A 82 -10.44 5.39 2.64
C TYR A 82 -11.96 5.56 2.78
N LEU A 83 -12.70 5.34 1.69
CA LEU A 83 -14.16 5.33 1.73
C LEU A 83 -14.61 3.95 2.20
N PHE A 84 -14.73 3.77 3.52
CA PHE A 84 -15.46 2.63 4.06
C PHE A 84 -16.95 2.92 3.93
N ASP A 85 -17.62 2.24 3.01
CA ASP A 85 -19.08 2.32 2.91
C ASP A 85 -19.69 1.52 4.08
N ASP A 86 -19.83 2.18 5.23
CA ASP A 86 -20.66 1.67 6.33
C ASP A 86 -22.15 1.94 5.99
N THR A 87 -22.62 1.39 4.87
CA THR A 87 -24.04 1.45 4.47
C THR A 87 -24.97 0.68 5.42
N SER A 88 -24.44 0.09 6.48
CA SER A 88 -25.23 -0.54 7.54
C SER A 88 -26.06 0.46 8.38
N LYS A 89 -25.81 1.78 8.28
CA LYS A 89 -26.50 2.79 9.10
C LYS A 89 -27.70 3.50 8.48
N PHE A 90 -28.07 3.24 7.22
CA PHE A 90 -29.14 3.99 6.53
C PHE A 90 -30.34 3.15 6.04
N ARG A 91 -30.65 2.02 6.70
CA ARG A 91 -31.94 1.33 6.52
C ARG A 91 -32.72 1.22 7.84
N GLY A 92 -33.42 2.29 8.21
CA GLY A 92 -34.49 2.14 9.22
C GLY A 92 -34.90 3.39 9.98
N ALA A 93 -35.48 4.39 9.31
CA ALA A 93 -36.41 5.32 9.97
C ALA A 93 -37.41 5.89 8.96
N LYS A 94 -38.35 5.04 8.52
CA LYS A 94 -39.66 5.48 8.07
C LYS A 94 -40.70 4.78 8.95
N LYS A 95 -41.21 5.51 9.94
CA LYS A 95 -42.58 5.46 10.42
C LYS A 95 -42.89 6.78 11.10
#